data_AF-A0A377R029-F1
#
_entry.id   AF-A0A377R029-F1
#
_cell.length_a   1.000
_cell.length_b   1.000
_cell.length_c   1.000
_cell.angle_alpha   90.00
_cell.angle_beta   90.00
_cell.angle_gamma   90.00
#
_symmetry.space_group_name_H-M   'P 1'
#
loop_
_entity.id
_entity.type
_entity.pdbx_description
1 polymer ?
#
loop_
_entity_poly.entity_id
_entity_poly.type
_entity_poly.pdbx_seq_one_letter_code
_entity_poly.pdbx_strand_id
1 'polypeptide(L)'
;MELRENLLNSYNNRMKGFTLIELLVAAALSMIVLIAAGSGFFTTQRLSKIANDRLQVQQDLRNAANMIVRDARMAGAFGCFNLAKQASGSEANDHDGGNLKSINFRDQNQGVKFINSTDASSSLNNFAISNGKVLVFTYGLGSSSGYKSSSANAFSVNAGSDDELKELGGHLQAPIVVSSCSLLDRFVGAQKQNDNGVLKVTSLPNALSANHDSSSSDFKGETSVFRQAVNVYAIGTPTGGEKGLYLFQLNADGEFSDPQLLLAGVDNWNVQFGYSSGCTALRNDAKIKFESDIRTGNDAIAPTLLKIQLTGVGGGDVKAGRVGSSYESDVQTYYIDATVRGGNSCAERSYDQPA
;
A
#
# COMPACT_ATOMS: atom_id res chain seq x y z
N MET A 1 -1.94 13.04 -101.58
CA MET A 1 -1.08 12.14 -100.79
C MET A 1 -0.82 12.87 -99.48
N GLU A 2 -1.75 12.86 -98.54
CA GLU A 2 -2.17 11.78 -97.62
C GLU A 2 -1.79 12.24 -96.21
N LEU A 3 -2.59 11.87 -95.21
CA LEU A 3 -2.42 12.09 -93.77
C LEU A 3 -2.75 13.48 -93.20
N ARG A 4 -4.05 13.78 -93.06
CA ARG A 4 -4.54 14.51 -91.88
C ARG A 4 -6.06 14.43 -91.64
N GLU A 5 -6.62 13.22 -91.55
CA GLU A 5 -7.95 13.04 -90.97
C GLU A 5 -7.98 11.74 -90.15
N ASN A 6 -7.57 11.83 -88.89
CA ASN A 6 -7.85 10.81 -87.87
C ASN A 6 -7.90 11.46 -86.48
N LEU A 7 -8.71 12.52 -86.38
CA LEU A 7 -9.12 13.05 -85.10
C LEU A 7 -10.64 13.16 -85.12
N LEU A 8 -11.26 12.65 -84.05
CA LEU A 8 -12.68 12.78 -83.69
C LEU A 8 -13.62 11.67 -84.18
N ASN A 9 -13.29 10.41 -83.89
CA ASN A 9 -14.34 9.44 -83.59
C ASN A 9 -14.75 9.62 -82.12
N SER A 10 -15.48 10.71 -81.85
CA SER A 10 -16.09 10.95 -80.55
C SER A 10 -17.18 9.88 -80.36
N TYR A 11 -16.89 8.92 -79.49
CA TYR A 11 -17.79 7.87 -79.08
C TYR A 11 -19.02 8.53 -78.46
N ASN A 12 -20.08 8.70 -79.26
CA ASN A 12 -21.34 9.29 -78.82
C ASN A 12 -22.10 8.27 -77.96
N ASN A 13 -21.56 8.02 -76.77
CA ASN A 13 -22.17 7.16 -75.76
C ASN A 13 -23.40 7.90 -75.26
N ARG A 14 -24.60 7.52 -75.74
CA ARG A 14 -25.86 8.00 -75.17
C ARG A 14 -25.82 7.70 -73.67
N MET A 15 -25.74 8.74 -72.85
CA MET A 15 -25.86 8.60 -71.41
C MET A 15 -27.25 8.01 -71.13
N LYS A 16 -27.32 6.72 -70.80
CA LYS A 16 -28.54 6.10 -70.30
C LYS A 16 -28.76 6.67 -68.90
N GLY A 17 -29.82 7.47 -68.73
CA GLY A 17 -30.23 7.96 -67.41
C GLY A 17 -30.62 6.79 -66.50
N PHE A 18 -30.43 6.97 -65.20
CA PHE A 18 -30.88 6.00 -64.20
C PHE A 18 -32.41 5.96 -64.11
N THR A 19 -32.96 4.77 -63.96
CA THR A 19 -34.38 4.62 -63.64
C THR A 19 -34.64 4.95 -62.17
N LEU A 20 -35.84 5.46 -61.89
CA LEU A 20 -36.26 5.80 -60.52
C LEU A 20 -36.19 4.60 -59.58
N ILE A 21 -36.42 3.39 -60.10
CA ILE A 21 -36.33 2.14 -59.34
C ILE A 21 -34.89 1.74 -59.01
N GLU A 22 -33.93 1.94 -59.91
CA GLU A 22 -32.50 1.67 -59.64
C GLU A 22 -31.95 2.57 -58.54
N LEU A 23 -32.32 3.86 -58.53
CA LEU A 23 -31.89 4.80 -57.50
C LEU A 23 -32.48 4.43 -56.12
N LEU A 24 -33.74 3.97 -56.10
CA LEU A 24 -34.40 3.53 -54.87
C LEU A 24 -33.76 2.25 -54.31
N VAL A 25 -33.46 1.28 -55.18
CA VAL A 25 -32.77 0.04 -54.79
C VAL A 25 -31.35 0.32 -54.30
N ALA A 26 -30.59 1.17 -55.01
CA ALA A 26 -29.23 1.52 -54.61
C ALA A 26 -29.18 2.25 -53.25
N ALA A 27 -30.12 3.17 -53.00
CA ALA A 27 -30.25 3.85 -51.72
C ALA A 27 -30.62 2.88 -50.59
N ALA A 28 -31.55 1.95 -50.83
CA ALA A 28 -31.93 0.94 -49.86
C ALA A 28 -30.76 0.02 -49.48
N LEU A 29 -30.00 -0.47 -50.48
CA LEU A 29 -28.82 -1.31 -50.24
C LEU A 29 -27.72 -0.57 -49.49
N SER A 30 -27.46 0.70 -49.83
CA SER A 30 -26.48 1.54 -49.14
C SER A 30 -26.85 1.74 -47.67
N MET A 31 -28.13 1.97 -47.38
CA MET A 31 -28.63 2.14 -46.02
C MET A 31 -28.44 0.87 -45.19
N ILE A 32 -28.78 -0.30 -45.75
CA ILE A 32 -28.59 -1.59 -45.08
C ILE A 32 -27.12 -1.83 -44.74
N VAL A 33 -26.21 -1.58 -45.69
CA VAL A 33 -24.77 -1.76 -45.49
C VAL A 33 -24.22 -0.81 -44.42
N LEU A 34 -24.63 0.46 -44.44
CA LEU A 34 -24.18 1.44 -43.45
C LEU A 34 -24.69 1.12 -42.04
N ILE A 35 -25.92 0.63 -41.90
CA ILE A 35 -26.46 0.19 -40.60
C ILE A 35 -25.68 -1.02 -40.09
N ALA A 36 -25.45 -2.02 -40.96
CA ALA A 36 -24.67 -3.21 -40.62
C ALA A 36 -23.24 -2.84 -40.18
N ALA A 37 -22.51 -2.06 -40.99
CA ALA A 37 -21.16 -1.62 -40.67
C ALA A 37 -21.11 -0.72 -39.40
N GLY A 38 -22.09 0.18 -39.24
CA GLY A 38 -22.21 1.05 -38.07
C GLY A 38 -22.40 0.25 -36.78
N SER A 39 -23.32 -0.73 -36.78
CA SER A 39 -23.54 -1.61 -35.62
C SER A 39 -22.29 -2.44 -35.24
N GLY A 40 -21.55 -2.94 -36.23
CA GLY A 40 -20.29 -3.64 -36.02
C GLY A 40 -19.21 -2.74 -35.41
N PHE A 41 -19.09 -1.50 -35.91
CA PHE A 41 -18.16 -0.51 -35.39
C PHE A 41 -18.49 -0.13 -33.95
N PHE A 42 -19.75 0.16 -33.62
CA PHE A 42 -20.17 0.48 -32.25
C PHE A 42 -19.91 -0.69 -31.29
N THR A 43 -20.16 -1.93 -31.71
CA THR A 43 -19.87 -3.11 -30.91
C THR A 43 -18.36 -3.25 -30.66
N THR A 44 -17.54 -3.06 -31.69
CA THR A 44 -16.08 -3.13 -31.59
C THR A 44 -15.52 -2.03 -30.68
N GLN A 45 -16.01 -0.80 -30.81
CA GLN A 45 -15.58 0.32 -29.96
C GLN A 45 -15.96 0.09 -28.49
N ARG A 46 -17.13 -0.50 -28.23
CA ARG A 46 -17.56 -0.90 -26.88
C ARG A 46 -16.66 -1.98 -26.30
N LEU A 47 -16.37 -3.04 -27.07
CA LEU A 47 -15.47 -4.11 -26.64
C LEU A 47 -14.06 -3.57 -26.32
N SER A 48 -13.55 -2.68 -27.16
CA SER A 48 -12.26 -2.02 -26.95
C SER A 48 -12.25 -1.20 -25.65
N LYS A 49 -13.32 -0.44 -25.38
CA LYS A 49 -13.46 0.31 -24.12
C LYS A 49 -13.45 -0.61 -22.90
N ILE A 50 -14.26 -1.66 -22.91
CA ILE A 50 -14.33 -2.63 -21.81
C ILE A 50 -12.98 -3.31 -21.58
N ALA A 51 -12.28 -3.67 -22.67
CA ALA A 51 -10.94 -4.24 -22.58
C ALA A 51 -9.95 -3.27 -21.93
N ASN A 52 -9.98 -1.99 -22.31
CA ASN A 52 -9.12 -0.96 -21.70
C ASN A 52 -9.45 -0.71 -20.23
N ASP A 53 -10.73 -0.58 -19.88
CA ASP A 53 -11.16 -0.39 -18.49
C ASP A 53 -10.71 -1.59 -17.62
N ARG A 54 -10.74 -2.81 -18.15
CA ARG A 54 -10.21 -4.02 -17.47
C ARG A 54 -8.70 -3.99 -17.30
N LEU A 55 -7.96 -3.54 -18.31
CA LEU A 55 -6.51 -3.38 -18.22
C LEU A 55 -6.14 -2.38 -17.13
N GLN A 56 -6.89 -1.29 -17.00
CA GLN A 56 -6.68 -0.28 -15.96
C GLN A 56 -6.86 -0.89 -14.56
N VAL A 57 -7.98 -1.57 -14.29
CA VAL A 57 -8.22 -2.23 -12.99
C VAL A 57 -7.12 -3.24 -12.65
N GLN A 58 -6.60 -3.97 -13.64
CA GLN A 58 -5.48 -4.91 -13.42
C GLN A 58 -4.16 -4.20 -13.08
N GLN A 59 -3.90 -3.03 -13.66
CA GLN A 59 -2.72 -2.22 -13.33
C GLN A 59 -2.85 -1.65 -11.92
N ASP A 60 -4.01 -1.13 -11.56
CA ASP A 60 -4.31 -0.58 -10.24
C ASP A 60 -4.21 -1.68 -9.17
N LEU A 61 -4.75 -2.87 -9.44
CA LEU A 61 -4.58 -4.07 -8.60
C LEU A 61 -3.11 -4.40 -8.37
N ARG A 62 -2.30 -4.42 -9.43
CA ARG A 62 -0.87 -4.71 -9.32
C ARG A 62 -0.15 -3.65 -8.49
N ASN A 63 -0.51 -2.39 -8.67
CA ASN A 63 0.07 -1.29 -7.90
C ASN A 63 -0.30 -1.41 -6.42
N ALA A 64 -1.58 -1.61 -6.10
CA ALA A 64 -2.06 -1.81 -4.74
C ALA A 64 -1.39 -3.02 -4.06
N ALA A 65 -1.28 -4.15 -4.77
CA ALA A 65 -0.61 -5.34 -4.30
C ALA A 65 0.87 -5.10 -4.00
N ASN A 66 1.58 -4.42 -4.89
CA ASN A 66 2.99 -4.08 -4.69
C ASN A 66 3.20 -3.19 -3.46
N MET A 67 2.30 -2.23 -3.22
CA MET A 67 2.35 -1.38 -2.02
C MET A 67 2.14 -2.18 -0.74
N ILE A 68 1.09 -3.01 -0.69
CA ILE A 68 0.82 -3.87 0.49
C ILE A 68 1.97 -4.84 0.73
N VAL A 69 2.49 -5.50 -0.31
CA VAL A 69 3.59 -6.46 -0.19
C VAL A 69 4.86 -5.77 0.29
N ARG A 70 5.17 -4.57 -0.20
CA ARG A 70 6.31 -3.78 0.27
C ARG A 70 6.17 -3.44 1.76
N ASP A 71 5.01 -2.95 2.17
CA ASP A 71 4.77 -2.55 3.55
C ASP A 71 4.79 -3.75 4.50
N ALA A 72 4.18 -4.87 4.11
CA ALA A 72 4.25 -6.12 4.86
C ALA A 72 5.70 -6.60 5.03
N ARG A 73 6.54 -6.49 4.00
CA ARG A 73 7.97 -6.86 4.07
C ARG A 73 8.80 -5.92 4.94
N MET A 74 8.33 -4.71 5.22
CA MET A 74 8.99 -3.78 6.13
C MET A 74 8.42 -3.85 7.55
N ALA A 75 7.16 -4.27 7.67
CA ALA A 75 6.39 -4.31 8.90
C ALA A 75 7.17 -4.94 10.06
N GLY A 76 7.28 -4.17 11.14
CA GLY A 76 7.88 -4.56 12.40
C GLY A 76 9.38 -4.30 12.51
N ALA A 77 10.05 -3.94 11.42
CA ALA A 77 11.49 -3.73 11.43
C ALA A 77 11.87 -2.28 11.78
N PHE A 78 12.75 -2.13 12.76
CA PHE A 78 13.44 -0.88 13.12
C PHE A 78 14.93 -1.19 13.22
N GLY A 79 15.60 -1.31 12.06
CA GLY A 79 16.98 -1.78 12.00
C GLY A 79 17.09 -3.25 12.41
N CYS A 80 17.78 -3.50 13.52
CA CYS A 80 17.91 -4.83 14.12
C CYS A 80 16.70 -5.21 14.99
N PHE A 81 16.01 -4.23 15.57
CA PHE A 81 14.82 -4.50 16.39
C PHE A 81 13.67 -5.01 15.51
N ASN A 82 12.95 -6.00 16.03
CA ASN A 82 11.80 -6.58 15.39
C ASN A 82 10.61 -6.62 16.36
N LEU A 83 9.53 -5.90 16.04
CA LEU A 83 8.29 -5.87 16.83
C LEU A 83 7.64 -7.25 17.03
N ALA A 84 7.94 -8.21 16.16
CA ALA A 84 7.43 -9.57 16.27
C ALA A 84 8.23 -10.48 17.22
N LYS A 85 9.48 -10.11 17.50
CA LYS A 85 10.39 -10.81 18.40
C LYS A 85 10.72 -9.85 19.54
N GLN A 86 9.83 -9.74 20.53
CA GLN A 86 10.33 -9.39 21.85
C GLN A 86 11.09 -10.61 22.34
N ALA A 87 12.41 -10.65 22.15
CA ALA A 87 13.24 -11.63 22.85
C ALA A 87 12.97 -11.48 24.35
N SER A 88 13.20 -12.52 25.15
CA SER A 88 13.06 -12.39 26.60
C SER A 88 13.97 -11.26 27.10
N GLY A 89 13.37 -10.13 27.49
CA GLY A 89 14.09 -8.90 27.88
C GLY A 89 14.17 -7.79 26.82
N SER A 90 13.57 -7.97 25.64
CA SER A 90 13.42 -6.87 24.67
C SER A 90 12.23 -5.98 25.03
N GLU A 91 12.48 -4.67 25.10
CA GLU A 91 11.46 -3.70 25.51
C GLU A 91 11.13 -2.76 24.34
N ALA A 92 9.84 -2.48 24.17
CA ALA A 92 9.33 -1.47 23.26
C ALA A 92 8.57 -0.42 24.07
N ASN A 93 9.25 0.68 24.34
CA ASN A 93 8.72 1.80 25.10
C ASN A 93 8.05 2.78 24.15
N ASP A 94 6.75 2.97 24.36
CA ASP A 94 5.96 3.90 23.60
C ASP A 94 5.59 5.11 24.48
N HIS A 95 6.26 6.25 24.24
CA HIS A 95 6.08 7.48 25.02
C HIS A 95 4.91 8.35 24.53
N ASP A 96 4.04 7.82 23.67
CA ASP A 96 2.76 8.41 23.25
C ASP A 96 1.80 7.29 22.81
N GLY A 97 1.36 6.51 23.79
CA GLY A 97 0.52 5.33 23.60
C GLY A 97 -0.97 5.64 23.39
N GLY A 98 -1.72 4.62 22.93
CA GLY A 98 -3.18 4.65 22.90
C GLY A 98 -3.81 5.22 21.63
N ASN A 99 -3.05 5.34 20.54
CA ASN A 99 -3.56 5.80 19.25
C ASN A 99 -3.11 4.88 18.09
N LEU A 100 -3.66 5.12 16.88
CA LEU A 100 -3.38 4.28 15.71
C LEU A 100 -1.91 4.31 15.25
N LYS A 101 -1.15 5.33 15.69
CA LYS A 101 0.28 5.50 15.42
C LYS A 101 1.16 4.78 16.46
N SER A 102 0.58 4.27 17.54
CA SER A 102 1.33 3.59 18.61
C SER A 102 1.97 2.29 18.14
N ILE A 103 3.12 1.94 18.74
CA ILE A 103 3.81 0.67 18.51
C ILE A 103 2.95 -0.49 18.98
N ASN A 104 2.39 -0.38 20.19
CA ASN A 104 1.36 -1.26 20.71
C ASN A 104 0.02 -0.54 20.71
N PHE A 105 -0.96 -1.10 20.01
CA PHE A 105 -2.32 -0.58 20.01
C PHE A 105 -3.32 -1.74 20.06
N ARG A 106 -4.26 -1.68 21.01
CA ARG A 106 -5.28 -2.75 21.22
C ARG A 106 -4.65 -4.14 21.35
N ASP A 107 -3.63 -4.25 22.20
CA ASP A 107 -2.86 -5.48 22.47
C ASP A 107 -2.19 -6.07 21.22
N GLN A 108 -1.90 -5.24 20.22
CA GLN A 108 -1.17 -5.63 19.02
C GLN A 108 0.15 -4.84 19.00
N ASN A 109 1.21 -5.48 19.47
CA ASN A 109 2.59 -4.96 19.50
C ASN A 109 3.39 -5.31 18.23
N GLN A 110 2.74 -5.92 17.23
CA GLN A 110 3.37 -6.39 16.00
C GLN A 110 3.41 -5.29 14.94
N GLY A 111 4.30 -5.46 13.96
CA GLY A 111 4.39 -4.57 12.79
C GLY A 111 3.17 -4.57 11.88
N VAL A 112 2.34 -5.61 11.97
CA VAL A 112 1.04 -5.71 11.27
C VAL A 112 -0.03 -5.65 12.34
N LYS A 113 -1.04 -4.81 12.15
CA LYS A 113 -2.19 -4.72 13.05
C LYS A 113 -3.49 -4.78 12.24
N PHE A 114 -4.51 -5.40 12.81
CA PHE A 114 -5.86 -5.44 12.24
C PHE A 114 -6.83 -4.83 13.25
N ILE A 115 -7.19 -3.57 12.99
CA ILE A 115 -7.80 -2.67 13.96
C ILE A 115 -9.25 -2.43 13.60
N ASN A 116 -10.14 -2.38 14.60
CA ASN A 116 -11.56 -2.11 14.37
C ASN A 116 -11.79 -0.67 13.88
N SER A 117 -12.81 -0.47 13.07
CA SER A 117 -13.14 0.83 12.48
C SER A 117 -13.43 1.91 13.53
N THR A 118 -13.98 1.54 14.69
CA THR A 118 -14.24 2.46 15.81
C THR A 118 -12.97 3.05 16.40
N ASP A 119 -11.86 2.31 16.33
CA ASP A 119 -10.57 2.73 16.87
C ASP A 119 -9.74 3.51 15.83
N ALA A 120 -9.99 3.27 14.54
CA ALA A 120 -9.31 3.94 13.44
C ALA A 120 -10.02 5.23 12.97
N SER A 121 -11.33 5.34 13.15
CA SER A 121 -12.15 6.42 12.58
C SER A 121 -11.72 7.82 13.01
N SER A 122 -11.23 7.98 14.25
CA SER A 122 -10.72 9.26 14.76
C SER A 122 -9.41 9.71 14.09
N SER A 123 -8.68 8.78 13.50
CA SER A 123 -7.40 9.03 12.82
C SER A 123 -7.57 9.19 11.30
N LEU A 124 -8.66 8.67 10.73
CA LEU A 124 -8.93 8.69 9.29
C LEU A 124 -10.03 9.70 8.96
N ASN A 125 -9.67 10.98 8.94
CA ASN A 125 -10.60 12.07 8.68
C ASN A 125 -11.24 11.98 7.28
N ASN A 126 -12.48 12.47 7.15
CA ASN A 126 -13.22 12.52 5.88
C ASN A 126 -13.40 11.15 5.19
N PHE A 127 -13.40 10.06 5.95
CA PHE A 127 -13.50 8.71 5.39
C PHE A 127 -14.47 7.81 6.15
N ALA A 128 -15.41 7.21 5.42
CA ALA A 128 -16.34 6.22 5.94
C ALA A 128 -15.78 4.81 5.72
N ILE A 129 -15.25 4.21 6.79
CA ILE A 129 -14.70 2.85 6.77
C ILE A 129 -15.84 1.83 6.55
N SER A 130 -15.69 0.99 5.54
CA SER A 130 -16.51 -0.19 5.28
C SER A 130 -15.85 -1.45 5.86
N ASN A 131 -16.64 -2.51 6.06
CA ASN A 131 -16.14 -3.82 6.52
C ASN A 131 -15.51 -3.86 7.94
N GLY A 132 -15.70 -2.81 8.73
CA GLY A 132 -15.49 -2.82 10.18
C GLY A 132 -14.05 -2.93 10.68
N LYS A 133 -13.05 -3.14 9.81
CA LYS A 133 -11.63 -3.24 10.20
C LYS A 133 -10.71 -2.60 9.16
N VAL A 134 -9.54 -2.15 9.62
CA VAL A 134 -8.44 -1.59 8.81
C VAL A 134 -7.16 -2.39 9.05
N LEU A 135 -6.31 -2.47 8.04
CA LEU A 135 -5.00 -3.13 8.12
C LEU A 135 -3.92 -2.06 8.26
N VAL A 136 -3.12 -2.15 9.31
CA VAL A 136 -2.08 -1.18 9.63
C VAL A 136 -0.72 -1.84 9.55
N PHE A 137 0.21 -1.21 8.85
CA PHE A 137 1.62 -1.56 8.86
C PHE A 137 2.42 -0.50 9.58
N THR A 138 3.33 -0.92 10.46
CA THR A 138 4.20 -0.04 11.23
C THR A 138 5.65 -0.51 11.10
N TYR A 139 6.55 0.38 10.73
CA TYR A 139 7.98 0.08 10.57
C TYR A 139 8.83 1.36 10.61
N GLY A 140 10.15 1.21 10.71
CA GLY A 140 11.11 2.31 10.65
C GLY A 140 11.51 2.65 9.22
N LEU A 141 11.60 3.95 8.93
CA LEU A 141 12.19 4.53 7.72
C LEU A 141 13.46 5.29 8.04
N GLY A 142 14.39 5.29 7.08
CA GLY A 142 15.74 5.81 7.26
C GLY A 142 16.59 4.92 8.17
N SER A 143 17.86 5.26 8.31
CA SER A 143 18.71 4.80 9.41
C SER A 143 19.90 5.75 9.45
N SER A 144 20.03 6.50 10.53
CA SER A 144 21.08 7.49 10.64
C SER A 144 22.37 6.92 11.22
N SER A 145 23.48 7.42 10.69
CA SER A 145 24.80 7.24 11.29
C SER A 145 25.11 8.38 12.26
N GLY A 146 26.15 8.21 13.08
CA GLY A 146 26.66 9.30 13.92
C GLY A 146 25.72 9.69 15.08
N TYR A 147 24.89 8.75 15.55
CA TYR A 147 24.10 8.93 16.76
C TYR A 147 24.97 9.34 17.95
N LYS A 148 24.58 10.44 18.60
CA LYS A 148 25.22 10.97 19.81
C LYS A 148 24.16 11.46 20.79
N SER A 149 24.01 10.74 21.90
CA SER A 149 23.32 11.24 23.09
C SER A 149 24.06 12.47 23.62
N SER A 150 23.33 13.57 23.84
CA SER A 150 23.88 14.81 24.39
C SER A 150 23.44 15.03 25.84
N SER A 151 22.27 14.50 26.20
CA SER A 151 21.75 14.43 27.58
C SER A 151 20.69 13.34 27.66
N ALA A 152 20.12 13.11 28.84
CA ALA A 152 19.00 12.19 29.01
C ALA A 152 17.79 12.53 28.11
N ASN A 153 17.62 13.78 27.69
CA ASN A 153 16.45 14.22 26.91
C ASN A 153 16.83 14.82 25.55
N ALA A 154 18.05 14.56 25.07
CA ALA A 154 18.52 15.09 23.80
C ALA A 154 19.55 14.19 23.12
N PHE A 155 19.46 14.10 21.79
CA PHE A 155 20.45 13.44 20.95
C PHE A 155 20.58 14.14 19.60
N SER A 156 21.60 13.77 18.84
CA SER A 156 21.77 14.20 17.45
C SER A 156 22.14 13.03 16.57
N VAL A 157 21.77 13.11 15.30
CA VAL A 157 22.09 12.12 14.27
C VAL A 157 22.39 12.78 12.95
N ASN A 158 23.21 12.13 12.11
CA ASN A 158 23.37 12.58 10.73
C ASN A 158 22.08 12.32 9.97
N ALA A 159 21.53 13.35 9.34
CA ALA A 159 20.36 13.30 8.48
C ALA A 159 20.65 14.16 7.25
N GLY A 160 21.36 13.54 6.29
CA GLY A 160 21.86 14.20 5.07
C GLY A 160 20.75 14.78 4.19
N SER A 161 21.12 15.32 3.02
CA SER A 161 20.17 15.99 2.12
C SER A 161 18.99 15.11 1.69
N ASP A 162 19.24 13.80 1.56
CA ASP A 162 18.31 12.79 1.02
C ASP A 162 17.77 11.83 2.09
N ASP A 163 18.03 12.09 3.37
CA ASP A 163 17.60 11.23 4.49
C ASP A 163 16.17 11.59 4.95
N GLU A 164 15.31 10.59 5.12
CA GLU A 164 13.92 10.78 5.54
C GLU A 164 13.79 11.44 6.92
N LEU A 165 14.81 11.34 7.78
CA LEU A 165 14.85 11.98 9.08
C LEU A 165 14.91 13.51 8.99
N LYS A 166 15.43 14.07 7.89
CA LYS A 166 15.47 15.52 7.68
C LYS A 166 14.07 16.12 7.63
N GLU A 167 13.11 15.39 7.08
CA GLU A 167 11.72 15.84 6.95
C GLU A 167 11.04 16.04 8.32
N LEU A 168 11.59 15.50 9.40
CA LEU A 168 11.06 15.68 10.76
C LEU A 168 11.39 17.05 11.37
N GLY A 169 12.27 17.84 10.73
CA GLY A 169 12.66 19.16 11.21
C GLY A 169 11.45 20.10 11.32
N GLY A 170 11.24 20.68 12.50
CA GLY A 170 10.14 21.59 12.80
C GLY A 170 8.82 20.91 13.21
N HIS A 171 8.73 19.58 13.15
CA HIS A 171 7.47 18.86 13.40
C HIS A 171 7.45 18.16 14.76
N LEU A 172 6.77 18.73 15.76
CA LEU A 172 6.72 18.16 17.11
C LEU A 172 5.98 16.83 17.19
N GLN A 173 4.83 16.74 16.51
CA GLN A 173 3.93 15.59 16.57
C GLN A 173 4.40 14.39 15.73
N ALA A 174 5.42 14.59 14.89
CA ALA A 174 6.01 13.51 14.11
C ALA A 174 6.79 12.55 15.02
N PRO A 175 6.44 11.25 15.04
CA PRO A 175 7.13 10.28 15.88
C PRO A 175 8.56 10.04 15.38
N ILE A 176 9.47 9.92 16.33
CA ILE A 176 10.84 9.50 16.10
C ILE A 176 11.15 8.29 16.97
N VAL A 177 11.84 7.31 16.39
CA VAL A 177 12.12 6.04 17.06
C VAL A 177 13.63 5.88 17.20
N VAL A 178 14.09 5.64 18.41
CA VAL A 178 15.47 5.24 18.70
C VAL A 178 15.44 3.74 18.98
N SER A 179 16.32 2.99 18.33
CA SER A 179 16.29 1.53 18.40
C SER A 179 17.69 0.93 18.44
N SER A 180 17.84 -0.12 19.23
CA SER A 180 18.93 -1.11 19.20
C SER A 180 18.35 -2.50 18.93
N CYS A 181 19.16 -3.57 18.91
CA CYS A 181 18.65 -4.93 18.74
C CYS A 181 17.69 -5.39 19.86
N SER A 182 17.77 -4.80 21.05
CA SER A 182 17.04 -5.23 22.25
C SER A 182 16.07 -4.18 22.81
N LEU A 183 16.18 -2.93 22.38
CA LEU A 183 15.34 -1.85 22.91
C LEU A 183 14.84 -0.94 21.79
N LEU A 184 13.57 -0.58 21.87
CA LEU A 184 12.94 0.43 21.01
C LEU A 184 12.27 1.48 21.89
N ASP A 185 12.60 2.75 21.67
CA ASP A 185 11.95 3.90 22.28
C ASP A 185 11.29 4.75 21.18
N ARG A 186 9.97 4.91 21.22
CA ARG A 186 9.21 5.80 20.35
C ARG A 186 8.87 7.09 21.11
N PHE A 187 9.23 8.23 20.56
CA PHE A 187 8.93 9.55 21.12
C PHE A 187 8.06 10.39 20.19
N VAL A 188 7.12 11.13 20.78
CA VAL A 188 6.31 12.18 20.13
C VAL A 188 6.41 13.45 20.96
N GLY A 189 6.36 14.63 20.35
CA GLY A 189 6.45 15.92 21.06
C GLY A 189 7.88 16.44 21.26
N ALA A 190 8.89 15.72 20.75
CA ALA A 190 10.28 16.16 20.77
C ALA A 190 10.52 17.34 19.81
N GLN A 191 11.33 18.32 20.23
CA GLN A 191 11.81 19.39 19.38
C GLN A 191 12.84 18.82 18.40
N LYS A 192 12.65 19.07 17.11
CA LYS A 192 13.48 18.51 16.04
C LYS A 192 13.94 19.65 15.13
N GLN A 193 15.25 19.83 14.99
CA GLN A 193 15.85 20.87 14.16
C GLN A 193 16.91 20.25 13.25
N ASN A 194 16.74 20.38 11.93
CA ASN A 194 17.79 20.02 10.99
C ASN A 194 18.75 21.20 10.81
N ASP A 195 20.01 20.99 11.14
CA ASP A 195 21.10 21.96 11.03
C ASP A 195 22.14 21.39 10.05
N ASN A 196 22.02 21.79 8.78
CA ASN A 196 22.95 21.45 7.69
C ASN A 196 23.34 19.96 7.62
N GLY A 197 22.34 19.06 7.65
CA GLY A 197 22.58 17.63 7.51
C GLY A 197 22.73 16.87 8.84
N VAL A 198 22.52 17.55 9.97
CA VAL A 198 22.45 16.94 11.30
C VAL A 198 21.08 17.24 11.90
N LEU A 199 20.31 16.20 12.22
CA LEU A 199 19.06 16.35 12.97
C LEU A 199 19.39 16.39 14.46
N LYS A 200 19.13 17.53 15.08
CA LYS A 200 19.19 17.73 16.53
C LYS A 200 17.81 17.50 17.13
N VAL A 201 17.73 16.63 18.11
CA VAL A 201 16.51 16.31 18.85
C VAL A 201 16.70 16.74 20.29
N THR A 202 15.84 17.64 20.76
CA THR A 202 15.89 18.20 22.10
C THR A 202 14.52 18.13 22.76
N SER A 203 14.50 18.32 24.07
CA SER A 203 13.26 18.33 24.87
C SER A 203 12.40 17.07 24.66
N LEU A 204 13.04 15.89 24.65
CA LEU A 204 12.30 14.63 24.68
C LEU A 204 11.37 14.62 25.91
N PRO A 205 10.07 14.30 25.75
CA PRO A 205 9.13 14.30 26.87
C PRO A 205 9.51 13.28 27.96
N ASN A 206 10.15 12.19 27.55
CA ASN A 206 10.66 11.13 28.40
C ASN A 206 12.18 11.01 28.18
N ALA A 207 12.90 10.62 29.23
CA ALA A 207 14.33 10.39 29.11
C ALA A 207 14.62 9.20 28.20
N LEU A 208 15.68 9.30 27.40
CA LEU A 208 16.31 8.18 26.73
C LEU A 208 16.66 7.10 27.75
N SER A 209 16.44 5.86 27.38
CA SER A 209 16.94 4.74 28.16
C SER A 209 18.46 4.79 28.27
N ALA A 210 19.00 4.31 29.40
CA ALA A 210 20.43 4.15 29.58
C ALA A 210 21.08 3.27 28.50
N ASN A 211 20.31 2.34 27.91
CA ASN A 211 20.76 1.45 26.84
C ASN A 211 20.85 2.13 25.46
N HIS A 212 20.36 3.37 25.34
CA HIS A 212 20.61 4.23 24.17
C HIS A 212 21.63 5.32 24.46
N ASP A 213 22.26 5.33 25.64
CA ASP A 213 23.32 6.30 25.91
C ASP A 213 24.61 5.92 25.17
N SER A 214 24.91 6.67 24.10
CA SER A 214 26.14 6.53 23.32
C SER A 214 27.43 6.85 24.10
N SER A 215 27.33 7.37 25.33
CA SER A 215 28.48 7.55 26.22
C SER A 215 28.98 6.22 26.80
N SER A 216 28.08 5.22 26.95
CA SER A 216 28.39 3.87 27.41
C SER A 216 29.16 3.08 26.34
N SER A 217 30.19 2.33 26.74
CA SER A 217 30.96 1.46 25.84
C SER A 217 30.13 0.34 25.23
N ASP A 218 29.06 -0.06 25.92
CA ASP A 218 28.31 -1.29 25.60
C ASP A 218 27.28 -1.08 24.49
N PHE A 219 26.93 0.19 24.21
CA PHE A 219 25.89 0.56 23.23
C PHE A 219 26.43 1.45 22.10
N LYS A 220 27.74 1.71 22.09
CA LYS A 220 28.41 2.45 21.01
C LYS A 220 28.37 1.67 19.71
N GLY A 221 27.46 2.07 18.81
CA GLY A 221 27.39 1.59 17.44
C GLY A 221 26.18 0.69 17.12
N GLU A 222 25.36 0.37 18.11
CA GLU A 222 24.14 -0.45 17.91
C GLU A 222 22.85 0.37 17.87
N THR A 223 22.92 1.66 18.19
CA THR A 223 21.76 2.56 18.17
C THR A 223 21.55 3.17 16.79
N SER A 224 20.34 3.01 16.26
CA SER A 224 19.87 3.62 15.02
C SER A 224 18.62 4.46 15.32
N VAL A 225 18.44 5.52 14.57
CA VAL A 225 17.25 6.37 14.66
C VAL A 225 16.46 6.29 13.37
N PHE A 226 15.15 6.17 13.52
CA PHE A 226 14.18 5.96 12.45
C PHE A 226 13.08 7.01 12.53
N ARG A 227 12.61 7.44 11.37
CA ARG A 227 11.26 7.99 11.26
C ARG A 227 10.27 6.84 11.33
N GLN A 228 9.19 7.01 12.07
CA GLN A 228 8.13 6.00 12.05
C GLN A 228 7.28 6.13 10.78
N ALA A 229 7.12 5.02 10.07
CA ALA A 229 6.08 4.88 9.05
C ALA A 229 4.88 4.12 9.63
N VAL A 230 3.68 4.64 9.37
CA VAL A 230 2.42 3.97 9.64
C VAL A 230 1.55 4.08 8.40
N ASN A 231 1.31 2.95 7.74
CA ASN A 231 0.47 2.87 6.55
C ASN A 231 -0.83 2.14 6.90
N VAL A 232 -1.96 2.79 6.70
CA VAL A 232 -3.28 2.24 6.99
C VAL A 232 -4.01 1.98 5.68
N TYR A 233 -4.36 0.73 5.46
CA TYR A 233 -5.19 0.28 4.35
C TYR A 233 -6.61 0.11 4.85
N ALA A 234 -7.57 0.69 4.14
CA ALA A 234 -8.97 0.60 4.50
C ALA A 234 -9.85 0.53 3.25
N ILE A 235 -10.93 -0.26 3.32
CA ILE A 235 -11.99 -0.22 2.32
C ILE A 235 -13.04 0.75 2.81
N GLY A 236 -13.52 1.63 1.95
CA GLY A 236 -14.49 2.63 2.34
C GLY A 236 -14.73 3.69 1.27
N THR A 237 -15.31 4.80 1.69
CA THR A 237 -15.67 5.91 0.80
C THR A 237 -15.28 7.23 1.46
N PRO A 238 -14.44 8.06 0.81
CA PRO A 238 -14.15 9.40 1.30
C PRO A 238 -15.32 10.35 1.00
N THR A 239 -15.39 11.49 1.70
CA THR A 239 -16.42 12.51 1.46
C THR A 239 -16.38 12.99 0.00
N GLY A 240 -17.41 12.68 -0.77
CA GLY A 240 -17.52 13.07 -2.19
C GLY A 240 -16.72 12.20 -3.17
N GLY A 241 -16.11 11.10 -2.73
CA GLY A 241 -15.43 10.15 -3.61
C GLY A 241 -16.19 8.84 -3.79
N GLU A 242 -15.54 7.88 -4.47
CA GLU A 242 -16.10 6.56 -4.74
C GLU A 242 -15.68 5.52 -3.69
N LYS A 243 -16.35 4.36 -3.69
CA LYS A 243 -15.97 3.25 -2.81
C LYS A 243 -14.78 2.50 -3.39
N GLY A 244 -13.81 2.18 -2.55
CA GLY A 244 -12.62 1.43 -2.96
C GLY A 244 -11.69 1.08 -1.81
N LEU A 245 -10.52 0.55 -2.17
CA LEU A 245 -9.38 0.37 -1.29
C LEU A 245 -8.54 1.64 -1.28
N TYR A 246 -8.29 2.16 -0.08
CA TYR A 246 -7.55 3.39 0.16
C TYR A 246 -6.33 3.15 1.05
N LEU A 247 -5.33 4.01 0.88
CA LEU A 247 -4.15 4.12 1.73
C LEU A 247 -4.13 5.48 2.43
N PHE A 248 -3.76 5.45 3.70
CA PHE A 248 -3.40 6.62 4.51
C PHE A 248 -1.99 6.41 5.04
N GLN A 249 -1.13 7.42 4.91
CA GLN A 249 0.26 7.34 5.33
C GLN A 249 0.54 8.36 6.43
N LEU A 250 1.33 7.98 7.42
CA LEU A 250 1.82 8.92 8.42
C LEU A 250 2.87 9.86 7.80
N ASN A 251 2.50 11.12 7.66
CA ASN A 251 3.34 12.16 7.09
C ASN A 251 4.45 12.59 8.07
N ALA A 252 5.41 13.37 7.57
CA ALA A 252 6.53 13.87 8.34
C ALA A 252 6.12 14.92 9.40
N ASP A 253 4.88 15.39 9.35
CA ASP A 253 4.28 16.30 10.32
C ASP A 253 3.66 15.59 11.54
N GLY A 254 3.45 14.28 11.45
CA GLY A 254 2.81 13.46 12.49
C GLY A 254 1.31 13.23 12.30
N GLU A 255 0.74 13.71 11.20
CA GLU A 255 -0.66 13.50 10.83
C GLU A 255 -0.78 12.45 9.70
N PHE A 256 -1.95 11.82 9.61
CA PHE A 256 -2.25 10.94 8.48
C PHE A 256 -2.57 11.76 7.23
N SER A 257 -2.09 11.28 6.08
CA SER A 257 -2.38 11.84 4.77
C SER A 257 -3.88 11.77 4.45
N ASP A 258 -4.30 12.57 3.48
CA ASP A 258 -5.60 12.40 2.83
C ASP A 258 -5.72 10.99 2.21
N PRO A 259 -6.96 10.48 2.05
CA PRO A 259 -7.21 9.16 1.48
C PRO A 259 -6.70 9.05 0.04
N GLN A 260 -5.70 8.19 -0.20
CA GLN A 260 -5.21 7.86 -1.54
C GLN A 260 -5.95 6.64 -2.09
N LEU A 261 -6.69 6.80 -3.20
CA LEU A 261 -7.35 5.69 -3.88
C LEU A 261 -6.30 4.77 -4.51
N LEU A 262 -6.32 3.49 -4.12
CA LEU A 262 -5.48 2.45 -4.72
C LEU A 262 -6.24 1.61 -5.74
N LEU A 263 -7.51 1.30 -5.44
CA LEU A 263 -8.34 0.47 -6.31
C LEU A 263 -9.83 0.80 -6.11
N ALA A 264 -10.47 1.29 -7.15
CA ALA A 264 -11.90 1.56 -7.17
C ALA A 264 -12.73 0.27 -7.24
N GLY A 265 -13.99 0.32 -6.78
CA GLY A 265 -14.94 -0.78 -6.93
C GLY A 265 -14.73 -1.98 -6.00
N VAL A 266 -13.80 -1.88 -5.05
CA VAL A 266 -13.62 -2.86 -3.97
C VAL A 266 -14.65 -2.60 -2.87
N ASP A 267 -15.45 -3.61 -2.56
CA ASP A 267 -16.53 -3.52 -1.57
C ASP A 267 -16.14 -4.14 -0.22
N ASN A 268 -15.32 -5.19 -0.28
CA ASN A 268 -14.97 -6.04 0.84
C ASN A 268 -13.60 -6.70 0.62
N TRP A 269 -12.96 -7.14 1.70
CA TRP A 269 -11.78 -7.99 1.69
C TRP A 269 -11.93 -9.17 2.66
N ASN A 270 -11.14 -10.22 2.45
CA ASN A 270 -10.88 -11.25 3.44
C ASN A 270 -9.38 -11.28 3.71
N VAL A 271 -8.98 -10.91 4.92
CA VAL A 271 -7.58 -10.93 5.36
C VAL A 271 -7.37 -12.17 6.22
N GLN A 272 -6.40 -13.00 5.84
CA GLN A 272 -5.98 -14.18 6.60
C GLN A 272 -4.52 -14.05 7.01
N PHE A 273 -4.24 -14.48 8.24
CA PHE A 273 -2.95 -14.38 8.91
C PHE A 273 -2.31 -15.76 8.99
N GLY A 274 -1.23 -15.96 8.24
CA GLY A 274 -0.48 -17.21 8.17
C GLY A 274 0.62 -17.27 9.23
N TYR A 275 0.55 -18.24 10.12
CA TYR A 275 1.53 -18.48 11.17
C TYR A 275 2.35 -19.73 10.88
N SER A 276 3.67 -19.60 11.00
CA SER A 276 4.60 -20.72 10.88
C SER A 276 4.61 -21.60 12.13
N SER A 277 4.70 -22.91 11.92
CA SER A 277 4.79 -23.94 12.96
C SER A 277 5.71 -25.07 12.47
N GLY A 278 6.23 -25.89 13.38
CA GLY A 278 7.14 -26.99 13.00
C GLY A 278 8.47 -26.50 12.44
N CYS A 279 9.10 -25.53 13.11
CA CYS A 279 10.41 -25.00 12.71
C CYS A 279 11.55 -25.80 13.36
N THR A 280 11.72 -27.08 13.01
CA THR A 280 12.84 -27.86 13.58
C THR A 280 14.15 -27.40 12.96
N ALA A 281 15.18 -27.17 13.79
CA ALA A 281 16.49 -26.71 13.30
C ALA A 281 17.04 -27.64 12.22
N LEU A 282 17.52 -27.06 11.11
CA LEU A 282 18.09 -27.77 9.96
C LEU A 282 17.13 -28.75 9.26
N ARG A 283 15.81 -28.63 9.48
CA ARG A 283 14.78 -29.41 8.78
C ARG A 283 13.85 -28.50 7.99
N ASN A 284 13.32 -29.04 6.89
CA ASN A 284 12.30 -28.39 6.09
C ASN A 284 10.90 -28.93 6.47
N ASP A 285 10.50 -28.73 7.73
CA ASP A 285 9.24 -29.18 8.29
C ASP A 285 8.25 -28.05 8.61
N ALA A 286 8.59 -26.82 8.20
CA ALA A 286 7.78 -25.63 8.43
C ALA A 286 6.40 -25.74 7.75
N LYS A 287 5.34 -25.53 8.53
CA LYS A 287 3.95 -25.50 8.06
C LYS A 287 3.33 -24.15 8.36
N ILE A 288 2.54 -23.64 7.43
CA ILE A 288 1.77 -22.41 7.60
C ILE A 288 0.32 -22.76 7.89
N LYS A 289 -0.21 -22.22 8.99
CA LYS A 289 -1.63 -22.25 9.32
C LYS A 289 -2.22 -20.85 9.18
N PHE A 290 -3.28 -20.71 8.40
CA PHE A 290 -4.00 -19.46 8.26
C PHE A 290 -5.11 -19.34 9.30
N GLU A 291 -5.23 -18.16 9.90
CA GLU A 291 -6.26 -17.77 10.87
C GLU A 291 -6.96 -16.50 10.35
N SER A 292 -8.25 -16.33 10.64
CA SER A 292 -9.05 -15.16 10.21
C SER A 292 -8.80 -13.92 11.06
N ASP A 293 -8.36 -14.12 12.30
CA ASP A 293 -8.08 -13.07 13.25
C ASP A 293 -6.59 -13.03 13.54
N ILE A 294 -6.08 -11.82 13.72
CA ILE A 294 -4.72 -11.61 14.16
C ILE A 294 -4.62 -11.94 15.65
N ARG A 295 -3.53 -12.61 16.04
CA ARG A 295 -3.23 -12.90 17.44
C ARG A 295 -2.90 -11.62 18.20
N THR A 296 -3.48 -11.47 19.39
CA THR A 296 -3.31 -10.30 20.27
C THR A 296 -2.74 -10.73 21.63
N GLY A 297 -2.21 -9.76 22.38
CA GLY A 297 -1.53 -9.95 23.66
C GLY A 297 -0.02 -9.71 23.56
N ASN A 298 0.63 -9.56 24.71
CA ASN A 298 2.07 -9.25 24.78
C ASN A 298 2.95 -10.33 24.15
N ASP A 299 2.56 -11.60 24.28
CA ASP A 299 3.29 -12.76 23.75
C ASP A 299 2.81 -13.18 22.33
N ALA A 300 1.98 -12.36 21.68
CA ALA A 300 1.44 -12.69 20.38
C ALA A 300 2.50 -12.60 19.29
N ILE A 301 2.80 -13.75 18.68
CA ILE A 301 3.73 -13.85 17.54
C ILE A 301 3.13 -13.16 16.32
N ALA A 302 3.93 -12.40 15.58
CA ALA A 302 3.48 -11.80 14.32
C ALA A 302 3.21 -12.84 13.22
N PRO A 303 2.24 -12.58 12.32
CA PRO A 303 1.99 -13.43 11.16
C PRO A 303 3.22 -13.47 10.26
N THR A 304 3.57 -14.65 9.74
CA THR A 304 4.64 -14.83 8.74
C THR A 304 4.18 -14.46 7.34
N LEU A 305 2.89 -14.69 7.06
CA LEU A 305 2.26 -14.44 5.77
C LEU A 305 0.91 -13.73 5.96
N LEU A 306 0.58 -12.85 5.03
CA LEU A 306 -0.76 -12.30 4.85
C LEU A 306 -1.31 -12.81 3.53
N LYS A 307 -2.58 -13.21 3.55
CA LYS A 307 -3.34 -13.51 2.34
C LYS A 307 -4.57 -12.62 2.34
N ILE A 308 -4.67 -11.73 1.36
CA ILE A 308 -5.76 -10.78 1.25
C ILE A 308 -6.52 -11.07 -0.04
N GLN A 309 -7.79 -11.42 0.09
CA GLN A 309 -8.70 -11.58 -1.02
C GLN A 309 -9.52 -10.30 -1.16
N LEU A 310 -9.46 -9.63 -2.32
CA LEU A 310 -10.29 -8.46 -2.59
C LEU A 310 -11.54 -8.88 -3.38
N THR A 311 -12.70 -8.35 -2.99
CA THR A 311 -13.99 -8.63 -3.62
C THR A 311 -14.71 -7.35 -4.00
N GLY A 312 -15.38 -7.37 -5.16
CA GLY A 312 -16.18 -6.26 -5.67
C GLY A 312 -17.58 -6.21 -5.07
N VAL A 313 -18.38 -5.26 -5.58
CA VAL A 313 -19.77 -5.03 -5.16
C VAL A 313 -20.59 -6.32 -5.26
N GLY A 314 -21.31 -6.67 -4.19
CA GLY A 314 -22.14 -7.88 -4.11
C GLY A 314 -21.37 -9.17 -3.79
N GLY A 315 -20.10 -9.07 -3.38
CA GLY A 315 -19.27 -10.22 -2.99
C GLY A 315 -18.70 -11.03 -4.16
N GLY A 316 -18.84 -10.52 -5.39
CA GLY A 316 -18.29 -11.12 -6.60
C GLY A 316 -16.93 -10.56 -6.98
N ASP A 317 -16.53 -10.85 -8.22
CA ASP A 317 -15.34 -10.30 -8.86
C ASP A 317 -15.36 -8.77 -8.90
N VAL A 318 -14.17 -8.14 -8.84
CA VAL A 318 -14.03 -6.69 -9.00
C VAL A 318 -14.45 -6.32 -10.42
N LYS A 319 -15.27 -5.27 -10.58
CA LYS A 319 -15.78 -4.87 -11.89
C LYS A 319 -14.90 -3.80 -12.51
N ALA A 320 -14.66 -3.93 -13.81
CA ALA A 320 -14.08 -2.89 -14.66
C ALA A 320 -15.19 -2.10 -15.37
N GLY A 321 -15.05 -0.77 -15.41
CA GLY A 321 -16.07 0.15 -15.93
C GLY A 321 -16.83 0.89 -14.83
N ARG A 322 -17.73 1.80 -15.21
CA ARG A 322 -18.49 2.62 -14.25
C ARG A 322 -19.60 1.80 -13.58
N VAL A 323 -19.65 1.85 -12.25
CA VAL A 323 -20.65 1.16 -11.42
C VAL A 323 -22.08 1.50 -11.87
N GLY A 324 -22.90 0.48 -12.14
CA GLY A 324 -24.29 0.59 -12.58
C GLY A 324 -24.47 0.80 -14.09
N SER A 325 -23.42 0.69 -14.91
CA SER A 325 -23.51 0.79 -16.36
C SER A 325 -23.68 -0.58 -17.02
N SER A 326 -24.26 -0.61 -18.23
CA SER A 326 -24.35 -1.82 -19.07
C SER A 326 -23.00 -2.30 -19.64
N TYR A 327 -21.89 -1.81 -19.11
CA TYR A 327 -20.53 -1.98 -19.62
C TYR A 327 -19.56 -2.53 -18.56
N GLU A 328 -20.08 -3.05 -17.44
CA GLU A 328 -19.25 -3.70 -16.42
C GLU A 328 -18.69 -5.04 -16.92
N SER A 329 -17.43 -5.30 -16.60
CA SER A 329 -16.78 -6.59 -16.87
C SER A 329 -16.03 -7.13 -15.66
N ASP A 330 -16.18 -8.42 -15.42
CA ASP A 330 -15.62 -9.11 -14.26
C ASP A 330 -14.11 -9.27 -14.36
N VAL A 331 -13.41 -8.86 -13.30
CA VAL A 331 -11.99 -9.09 -13.07
C VAL A 331 -11.87 -10.15 -11.98
N GLN A 332 -11.38 -11.32 -12.38
CA GLN A 332 -11.20 -12.51 -11.54
C GLN A 332 -10.67 -12.15 -10.15
N THR A 333 -11.31 -12.70 -9.13
CA THR A 333 -10.94 -12.62 -7.71
C THR A 333 -9.43 -12.67 -7.51
N TYR A 334 -8.89 -11.63 -6.87
CA TYR A 334 -7.44 -11.43 -6.74
C TYR A 334 -6.97 -11.67 -5.30
N TYR A 335 -5.90 -12.45 -5.16
CA TYR A 335 -5.22 -12.71 -3.91
C TYR A 335 -3.90 -11.94 -3.86
N ILE A 336 -3.70 -11.19 -2.78
CA ILE A 336 -2.44 -10.57 -2.43
C ILE A 336 -1.80 -11.43 -1.35
N ASP A 337 -0.75 -12.16 -1.70
CA ASP A 337 0.06 -12.90 -0.75
C ASP A 337 1.31 -12.08 -0.41
N ALA A 338 1.49 -11.76 0.87
CA ALA A 338 2.59 -10.94 1.35
C ALA A 338 3.34 -11.63 2.50
N THR A 339 4.66 -11.73 2.37
CA THR A 339 5.54 -12.16 3.46
C THR A 339 5.76 -11.01 4.43
N VAL A 340 5.59 -11.25 5.72
CA VAL A 340 5.85 -10.28 6.76
C VAL A 340 7.23 -10.51 7.33
N ARG A 341 8.12 -9.51 7.24
CA ARG A 341 9.50 -9.65 7.75
C ARG A 341 9.50 -9.94 9.24
N GLY A 342 8.69 -9.20 9.99
CA GLY A 342 8.57 -9.38 11.43
C GLY A 342 8.24 -10.82 11.82
N GLY A 343 7.27 -11.45 11.17
CA GLY A 343 6.74 -12.75 11.61
C GLY A 343 7.51 -13.99 11.16
N ASN A 344 8.74 -13.89 10.64
CA ASN A 344 9.51 -15.07 10.21
C ASN A 344 10.17 -15.82 11.38
N SER A 345 9.34 -16.46 12.21
CA SER A 345 9.76 -17.16 13.43
C SER A 345 10.71 -18.36 13.19
N CYS A 346 10.72 -18.94 11.99
CA CYS A 346 11.60 -20.08 11.66
C CYS A 346 13.02 -19.64 11.24
N ALA A 347 13.19 -18.49 10.59
CA ALA A 347 14.48 -18.06 10.06
C ALA A 347 15.39 -17.38 11.10
N GLU A 348 14.81 -16.82 12.17
CA GLU A 348 15.55 -16.05 13.18
C GLU A 348 16.10 -16.91 14.35
N ARG A 349 16.05 -18.24 14.26
CA ARG A 349 16.56 -19.16 15.31
C ARG A 349 18.07 -19.38 15.30
N SER A 350 18.78 -18.89 14.28
CA SER A 350 20.22 -19.13 14.11
C SER A 350 21.12 -18.42 15.13
N TYR A 351 20.57 -17.57 16.01
CA TYR A 351 21.37 -16.74 16.93
C TYR A 351 21.22 -17.09 18.43
N ASP A 352 20.23 -17.89 18.83
CA ASP A 352 19.91 -18.10 20.27
C ASP A 352 20.04 -19.58 20.71
N GLN A 353 21.01 -20.34 20.18
CA GLN A 353 21.40 -21.60 20.80
C GLN A 353 22.77 -21.46 21.46
N PRO A 354 22.88 -21.38 22.81
CA PRO A 354 24.07 -21.90 23.46
C PRO A 354 24.16 -23.39 23.13
N ALA A 355 25.39 -23.83 22.78
CA ALA A 355 25.73 -25.22 22.51
C ALA A 355 25.41 -26.16 23.69
#